data_AF-A0A3C0FTQ0-F1
#
_entry.id   AF-A0A3C0FTQ0-F1
#
_cell.length_a   1.000
_cell.length_b   1.000
_cell.length_c   1.000
_cell.angle_alpha   90.00
_cell.angle_beta   90.00
_cell.angle_gamma   90.00
#
_symmetry.space_group_name_H-M   'P 1'
#
loop_
_entity.id
_entity.type
_entity.pdbx_description
1 polymer ?
#
loop_
_entity_poly.entity_id
_entity_poly.type
_entity_poly.pdbx_seq_one_letter_code
_entity_poly.pdbx_strand_id
1 'polypeptide(L)' 'GTITTSGGNTSGLSSSGANATSVNNGTITTSGNTAHGINSTGSNATLVNSGVITTSGTAAAGMRHLTGNNATLVNSG' A
#
# COMPACT_ATOMS: atom_id res chain seq x y z
N GLY A 1 -7.28 -6.40 8.78
CA GLY A 1 -6.93 -5.98 10.15
C GLY A 1 -6.56 -4.51 10.15
N THR A 2 -6.14 -3.97 11.29
CA THR A 2 -5.62 -2.58 11.35
C THR A 2 -4.10 -2.59 11.19
N ILE A 3 -3.59 -1.80 10.26
CA ILE A 3 -2.16 -1.59 10.04
C ILE A 3 -1.85 -0.11 10.32
N THR A 4 -0.86 0.14 11.18
CA THR A 4 -0.39 1.50 11.47
C THR A 4 1.13 1.56 11.29
N THR A 5 1.62 2.47 10.45
CA THR A 5 3.05 2.70 10.25
C THR A 5 3.40 4.18 10.44
N SER A 6 4.53 4.45 11.10
CA SER A 6 5.01 5.81 11.37
C SER A 6 6.45 6.05 10.91
N GLY A 7 7.17 5.00 10.50
CA GLY A 7 8.53 5.12 9.98
C GLY A 7 8.58 5.74 8.59
N GLY A 8 9.64 6.49 8.30
CA GLY A 8 9.91 6.95 6.93
C GLY A 8 10.06 5.77 5.97
N ASN A 9 9.57 5.91 4.74
CA ASN A 9 9.60 4.90 3.69
C ASN A 9 8.88 3.58 4.05
N THR A 10 8.06 3.55 5.11
CA THR A 10 7.33 2.34 5.52
C THR A 10 5.92 2.34 4.97
N SER A 11 5.63 1.44 4.03
CA SER A 11 4.28 1.32 3.47
C SER A 11 3.41 0.41 4.34
N GLY A 12 2.11 0.66 4.40
CA GLY A 12 1.18 -0.16 5.17
C GLY A 12 1.05 -1.57 4.58
N LEU A 13 0.74 -1.65 3.28
CA LEU A 13 0.73 -2.89 2.51
C LEU A 13 1.72 -2.75 1.35
N SER A 14 2.64 -3.70 1.20
CA SER A 14 3.61 -3.65 0.11
C SER A 14 3.81 -5.00 -0.58
N SER A 15 4.22 -4.94 -1.84
CA SER A 15 4.59 -6.12 -2.62
C SER A 15 5.69 -5.80 -3.63
N SER A 16 6.73 -6.61 -3.66
CA SER A 16 7.83 -6.53 -4.63
C SER A 16 7.95 -7.76 -5.53
N GLY A 17 7.23 -8.85 -5.21
CA GLY A 17 7.26 -10.09 -5.96
C GLY A 17 6.35 -10.04 -7.20
N ALA A 18 6.77 -10.72 -8.27
CA ALA A 18 5.89 -10.93 -9.43
C ALA A 18 4.72 -11.86 -9.07
N ASN A 19 3.52 -11.54 -9.54
CA ASN A 19 2.28 -12.28 -9.28
C ASN A 19 1.92 -12.42 -7.78
N ALA A 20 2.51 -11.58 -6.92
CA ALA A 20 2.25 -11.63 -5.49
C ALA A 20 0.88 -11.03 -5.17
N THR A 21 0.18 -11.63 -4.20
CA THR A 21 -1.13 -11.18 -3.74
C THR A 21 -1.07 -10.83 -2.26
N SER A 22 -1.48 -9.61 -1.91
CA SER A 22 -1.55 -9.11 -0.54
C SER A 22 -2.94 -8.53 -0.27
N VAL A 23 -3.57 -8.92 0.83
CA VAL A 23 -4.94 -8.50 1.15
C VAL A 23 -5.01 -7.99 2.59
N ASN A 24 -5.65 -6.84 2.80
CA ASN A 24 -6.02 -6.34 4.11
C ASN A 24 -7.51 -5.98 4.19
N ASN A 25 -8.26 -6.69 5.02
CA ASN A 25 -9.68 -6.41 5.25
C ASN A 25 -9.90 -5.40 6.39
N GLY A 26 -9.18 -4.28 6.42
CA GLY A 26 -9.36 -3.28 7.47
C GLY A 26 -8.67 -1.96 7.18
N THR A 27 -8.33 -1.22 8.24
CA THR A 27 -7.80 0.13 8.10
C THR A 27 -6.28 0.13 7.94
N ILE A 28 -5.77 1.01 7.08
CA ILE A 28 -4.35 1.32 6.96
C ILE A 28 -4.15 2.79 7.31
N THR A 29 -3.30 3.07 8.29
CA THR A 29 -2.89 4.44 8.66
C THR A 29 -1.39 4.57 8.56
N THR A 30 -0.91 5.52 7.74
CA THR A 30 0.52 5.80 7.59
C THR A 30 0.84 7.27 7.85
N SER A 31 1.93 7.56 8.56
CA SER A 31 2.31 8.94 8.91
C SER A 31 3.77 9.32 8.64
N GLY A 32 4.64 8.37 8.30
CA GLY A 32 6.04 8.66 8.00
C GLY A 32 6.25 9.35 6.64
N ASN A 33 7.37 10.06 6.46
CA ASN A 33 7.75 10.61 5.15
C ASN A 33 7.83 9.48 4.11
N THR A 34 7.21 9.64 2.94
CA THR A 34 7.11 8.63 1.86
C THR A 34 6.47 7.30 2.31
N ALA A 35 5.68 7.31 3.39
CA ALA A 35 4.96 6.14 3.88
C ALA A 35 3.63 5.97 3.12
N HIS A 36 3.61 5.12 2.10
CA HIS A 36 2.40 4.90 1.29
C HIS A 36 1.43 3.94 1.96
N GLY A 37 0.12 4.10 1.73
CA GLY A 37 -0.88 3.14 2.22
C GLY A 37 -0.66 1.77 1.58
N ILE A 38 -0.72 1.72 0.25
CA ILE A 38 -0.40 0.53 -0.57
C ILE A 38 0.74 0.88 -1.53
N ASN A 39 1.78 0.03 -1.59
CA ASN A 39 2.93 0.22 -2.48
C ASN A 39 3.33 -1.05 -3.22
N SER A 40 3.29 -1.04 -4.56
CA SER A 40 3.74 -2.17 -5.38
C SER A 40 4.94 -1.81 -6.27
N THR A 41 5.91 -2.74 -6.35
CA THR A 41 7.02 -2.72 -7.30
C THR A 41 7.11 -4.01 -8.14
N GLY A 42 6.23 -4.98 -7.90
CA GLY A 42 6.19 -6.26 -8.59
C GLY A 42 5.23 -6.27 -9.79
N SER A 43 5.60 -7.00 -10.85
CA SER A 43 4.72 -7.18 -12.02
C SER A 43 3.56 -8.13 -11.72
N ASN A 44 2.37 -7.85 -12.27
CA ASN A 44 1.13 -8.60 -12.06
C ASN A 44 0.75 -8.76 -10.57
N ALA A 45 1.25 -7.88 -9.69
CA ALA A 45 0.94 -7.96 -8.27
C ALA A 45 -0.50 -7.48 -8.01
N THR A 46 -1.19 -8.13 -7.07
CA THR A 46 -2.55 -7.76 -6.65
C THR A 46 -2.56 -7.37 -5.18
N LEU A 47 -2.85 -6.10 -4.89
CA LEU A 47 -2.87 -5.55 -3.55
C LEU A 47 -4.26 -4.98 -3.26
N VAL A 48 -4.95 -5.54 -2.27
CA VAL A 48 -6.35 -5.20 -1.98
C VAL A 48 -6.50 -4.75 -0.54
N ASN A 49 -7.17 -3.63 -0.34
CA ASN A 49 -7.66 -3.18 0.95
C ASN A 49 -9.19 -3.02 0.93
N SER A 50 -9.87 -3.52 1.96
CA SER A 50 -11.34 -3.44 2.09
C SER A 50 -11.79 -2.55 3.26
N GLY A 51 -10.93 -1.64 3.72
CA GLY A 51 -11.28 -0.61 4.70
C GLY A 51 -10.74 0.75 4.28
N VAL A 52 -10.53 1.64 5.24
CA VAL A 52 -10.06 3.01 4.98
C VAL A 52 -8.53 3.03 4.88
N ILE A 53 -8.00 3.85 3.97
CA ILE A 53 -6.58 4.20 3.91
C ILE A 53 -6.43 5.67 4.25
N THR A 54 -5.66 5.97 5.30
CA THR A 54 -5.32 7.34 5.70
C THR A 54 -3.80 7.51 5.66
N THR A 55 -3.32 8.48 4.90
CA THR A 55 -1.89 8.80 4.79
C THR A 55 -1.63 10.26 5.07
N SER A 56 -0.75 10.59 6.01
CA SER A 56 -0.48 11.99 6.41
C SER A 56 0.99 12.43 6.26
N GLY A 57 1.89 11.51 5.90
CA GLY A 57 3.31 11.83 5.73
C GLY A 57 3.62 12.67 4.49
N THR A 58 4.72 13.41 4.53
CA THR A 58 5.23 14.17 3.37
C THR A 58 5.54 13.21 2.22
N ALA A 59 5.19 13.57 0.98
CA ALA A 59 5.36 12.72 -0.21
C ALA A 59 4.77 11.29 -0.07
N ALA A 60 3.84 11.08 0.87
CA ALA A 60 3.05 9.87 0.96
C ALA A 60 1.95 9.85 -0.10
N ALA A 61 1.47 8.66 -0.43
CA ALA A 61 0.33 8.45 -1.32
C ALA A 61 -0.53 7.33 -0.76
N GLY A 62 -1.85 7.42 -0.93
CA GLY A 62 -2.77 6.35 -0.52
C GLY A 62 -2.43 5.03 -1.20
N MET A 63 -2.24 5.05 -2.51
CA MET A 63 -1.85 3.88 -3.31
C MET A 63 -0.81 4.29 -4.35
N ARG A 64 0.25 3.49 -4.53
CA ARG A 64 1.30 3.74 -5.49
C ARG A 64 1.83 2.44 -6.12
N HIS A 65 2.04 2.50 -7.42
CA HIS A 65 2.78 1.49 -8.17
C HIS A 65 3.97 2.19 -8.86
N LEU A 66 5.19 1.71 -8.62
CA LEU A 66 6.40 2.39 -9.07
C LEU A 66 7.09 1.68 -10.24
N THR A 67 7.18 0.35 -10.18
CA THR A 67 7.89 -0.49 -11.16
C THR A 67 7.14 -1.79 -11.40
N GLY A 68 7.43 -2.43 -12.54
CA GLY A 68 6.68 -3.60 -12.99
C GLY A 68 5.51 -3.21 -13.88
N ASN A 69 4.82 -4.22 -14.41
CA ASN A 69 3.67 -4.01 -15.29
C ASN A 69 2.42 -4.67 -14.71
N ASN A 70 1.24 -4.16 -15.06
CA ASN A 70 -0.07 -4.78 -14.77
C ASN A 70 -0.36 -5.04 -13.27
N ALA A 71 0.16 -4.21 -12.37
CA ALA A 71 -0.25 -4.30 -10.97
C ALA A 71 -1.71 -3.83 -10.79
N THR A 72 -2.45 -4.53 -9.94
CA THR A 72 -3.82 -4.20 -9.55
C THR A 72 -3.81 -3.75 -8.09
N LEU A 73 -4.14 -2.49 -7.84
CA LEU A 73 -4.23 -1.90 -6.50
C LEU A 73 -5.67 -1.47 -6.27
N VAL A 74 -6.33 -2.01 -5.26
CA VAL A 74 -7.75 -1.75 -4.98
C VAL A 74 -7.93 -1.34 -3.53
N ASN A 75 -8.62 -0.22 -3.30
CA ASN A 75 -9.21 0.12 -2.02
C ASN A 75 -10.73 0.18 -2.16
N SER A 76 -11.47 -0.44 -1.24
CA SER A 76 -12.93 -0.64 -1.35
C SER A 76 -13.72 -0.25 -0.09
N GLY A 77 -13.12 0.56 0.80
CA GLY A 77 -13.76 1.13 1.98
C GLY A 77 -13.52 2.62 2.14
#